data_AF-A0A1F9PT29-F1
#
_entry.id   AF-A0A1F9PT29-F1
#
_cell.length_a   1.000
_cell.length_b   1.000
_cell.length_c   1.000
_cell.angle_alpha   90.00
_cell.angle_beta   90.00
_cell.angle_gamma   90.00
#
_symmetry.space_group_name_H-M   'P 1'
#
loop_
_entity.id
_entity.type
_entity.pdbx_description
1 polymer ?
#
loop_
_entity_poly.entity_id
_entity_poly.type
_entity_poly.pdbx_seq_one_letter_code
_entity_poly.pdbx_strand_id
1 'polypeptide(L)'
;MKLREGELEFDFSAANGVKKLDDPEKPLPHGMALVDFVIEEDQHLVMLEIKDPSCKAKGGNPAAEAALEKERANFVKKVQNDSLIAQELTPKARDSYSYLHLMKSDGKPIIYAFLLGADKLTLDPALLLAFKDRLLSRLRQEADQPWERHYVTDCVVLTEKTWALAFPQYPLRRV
;
A
#
# COMPACT_ATOMS: atom_id res chain seq x y z
N MET A 1 15.04 -11.56 0.31
CA MET A 1 15.90 -10.50 0.87
C MET A 1 15.11 -9.78 1.96
N LYS A 2 15.78 -9.14 2.93
CA LYS A 2 15.11 -8.30 3.93
C LYS A 2 15.06 -6.85 3.48
N LEU A 3 13.87 -6.26 3.42
CA LEU A 3 13.64 -4.86 3.06
C LEU A 3 12.83 -4.16 4.14
N ARG A 4 12.98 -2.84 4.23
CA ARG A 4 12.35 -2.02 5.26
C ARG A 4 11.57 -0.86 4.66
N GLU A 5 10.41 -0.60 5.24
CA GLU A 5 9.64 0.62 5.07
C GLU A 5 9.21 1.16 6.43
N GLY A 6 9.66 2.37 6.79
CA GLY A 6 9.45 2.92 8.13
C GLY A 6 9.93 1.99 9.26
N GLU A 7 9.02 1.51 10.10
CA GLU A 7 9.29 0.56 11.19
C GLU A 7 8.97 -0.89 10.81
N LEU A 8 8.56 -1.16 9.57
CA LEU A 8 8.17 -2.48 9.11
C LEU A 8 9.29 -3.11 8.29
N GLU A 9 9.75 -4.29 8.71
CA GLU A 9 10.73 -5.10 8.00
C GLU A 9 10.03 -6.35 7.42
N PHE A 10 10.24 -6.56 6.13
CA PHE A 10 9.72 -7.68 5.35
C PHE A 10 10.86 -8.60 4.95
N ASP A 11 10.61 -9.91 4.99
CA ASP A 11 11.48 -10.90 4.40
C ASP A 11 10.87 -11.44 3.09
N PHE A 12 11.29 -10.85 1.97
CA PHE A 12 10.89 -11.27 0.64
C PHE A 12 11.87 -12.30 0.04
N SER A 13 12.47 -13.18 0.83
CA SER A 13 13.42 -14.19 0.32
C SER A 13 12.77 -15.27 -0.54
N ALA A 14 11.46 -15.47 -0.40
CA ALA A 14 10.70 -16.38 -1.23
C ALA A 14 10.21 -15.76 -2.56
N ALA A 15 10.38 -14.45 -2.77
CA ALA A 15 9.92 -13.78 -3.99
C ALA A 15 10.90 -14.02 -5.15
N ASN A 16 10.38 -14.11 -6.37
CA ASN A 16 11.22 -14.21 -7.58
C ASN A 16 12.00 -12.90 -7.84
N GLY A 17 11.42 -11.77 -7.42
CA GLY A 17 12.05 -10.47 -7.47
C GLY A 17 11.29 -9.45 -6.64
N VAL A 18 11.96 -8.42 -6.14
CA VAL A 18 11.30 -7.26 -5.52
C VAL A 18 12.00 -5.99 -5.98
N LYS A 19 11.19 -4.97 -6.30
CA LYS A 19 11.65 -3.63 -6.62
C LYS A 19 11.04 -2.66 -5.61
N LYS A 20 11.87 -1.84 -4.96
CA LYS A 20 11.39 -0.65 -4.24
C LYS A 20 11.21 0.47 -5.27
N LEU A 21 9.97 0.92 -5.50
CA LEU A 21 9.70 1.93 -6.52
C LEU A 21 9.75 3.36 -5.98
N ASP A 22 9.42 3.60 -4.72
CA ASP A 22 9.46 4.92 -4.08
C ASP A 22 10.83 5.28 -3.46
N ASP A 23 11.90 4.65 -3.96
CA ASP A 23 13.25 4.79 -3.43
C ASP A 23 13.75 6.25 -3.57
N PRO A 24 14.00 6.98 -2.47
CA PRO A 24 14.40 8.39 -2.51
C PRO A 24 15.77 8.60 -3.15
N GLU A 25 16.59 7.55 -3.27
CA GLU A 25 17.88 7.61 -3.95
C GLU A 25 17.76 7.52 -5.47
N LYS A 26 16.56 7.20 -5.99
CA LYS A 26 16.29 7.09 -7.43
C LYS A 26 15.36 8.20 -7.90
N PRO A 27 15.61 8.82 -9.07
CA PRO A 27 14.70 9.80 -9.62
C PRO A 27 13.38 9.14 -10.01
N LEU A 28 12.28 9.70 -9.54
CA LEU A 28 10.93 9.34 -9.98
C LEU A 28 10.56 10.12 -11.25
N PRO A 29 9.75 9.55 -12.16
CA PRO A 29 9.13 10.31 -13.23
C PRO A 29 8.37 11.52 -12.66
N HIS A 30 8.52 12.67 -13.31
CA HIS A 30 7.89 13.90 -12.85
C HIS A 30 6.36 13.74 -12.79
N GLY A 31 5.77 14.10 -11.65
CA GLY A 31 4.31 14.08 -11.45
C GLY A 31 3.72 12.72 -11.11
N MET A 32 4.53 11.66 -10.95
CA MET A 32 4.05 10.34 -10.53
C MET A 32 4.35 10.07 -9.06
N ALA A 33 3.41 9.42 -8.38
CA ALA A 33 3.65 8.76 -7.10
C ALA A 33 3.59 7.24 -7.29
N LEU A 34 4.64 6.52 -6.90
CA LEU A 34 4.73 5.06 -7.09
C LEU A 34 4.59 4.34 -5.75
N VAL A 35 3.94 3.17 -5.74
CA VAL A 35 3.85 2.26 -4.58
C VAL A 35 5.22 1.93 -4.00
N ASP A 36 5.27 1.52 -2.74
CA ASP A 36 6.55 1.31 -2.08
C ASP A 36 7.30 0.11 -2.70
N PHE A 37 6.60 -1.02 -2.92
CA PHE A 37 7.20 -2.21 -3.53
C PHE A 37 6.38 -2.79 -4.67
N VAL A 38 7.09 -3.42 -5.62
CA VAL A 38 6.55 -4.40 -6.56
C VAL A 38 7.23 -5.73 -6.32
N ILE A 39 6.45 -6.73 -5.94
CA ILE A 39 6.91 -8.09 -5.67
C ILE A 39 6.53 -8.95 -6.86
N GLU A 40 7.47 -9.70 -7.40
CA GLU A 40 7.26 -10.64 -8.48
C GLU A 40 7.09 -12.06 -7.93
N GLU A 41 5.94 -12.65 -8.21
CA GLU A 41 5.64 -14.07 -7.97
C GLU A 41 5.54 -14.83 -9.30
N ASP A 42 5.33 -16.14 -9.25
CA ASP A 42 5.23 -16.96 -10.46
C ASP A 42 4.05 -16.55 -11.35
N GLN A 43 2.88 -16.34 -10.74
CA GLN A 43 1.62 -16.15 -11.44
C GLN A 43 1.15 -14.70 -11.51
N HIS A 44 1.68 -13.83 -10.67
CA HIS A 44 1.23 -12.44 -10.57
C HIS A 44 2.33 -11.51 -10.05
N LEU A 45 2.09 -10.20 -10.17
CA LEU A 45 2.82 -9.16 -9.46
C LEU A 45 1.97 -8.67 -8.29
N VAL A 46 2.61 -8.29 -7.19
CA VAL A 46 1.97 -7.57 -6.08
C VAL A 46 2.50 -6.14 -6.06
N MET A 47 1.63 -5.17 -6.30
CA MET A 47 1.91 -3.76 -6.00
C MET A 47 1.56 -3.51 -4.53
N LEU A 48 2.57 -3.32 -3.69
CA LEU A 48 2.41 -3.15 -2.25
C LEU A 48 2.59 -1.68 -1.86
N GLU A 49 1.51 -1.10 -1.33
CA GLU A 49 1.49 0.21 -0.68
C GLU A 49 1.37 0.05 0.83
N ILE A 50 2.12 0.83 1.59
CA ILE A 50 2.23 0.77 3.04
C ILE A 50 1.91 2.14 3.64
N LYS A 51 1.04 2.16 4.64
CA LYS A 51 0.83 3.32 5.50
C LYS A 51 0.94 2.86 6.94
N ASP A 52 1.83 3.46 7.74
CA ASP A 52 2.07 3.05 9.13
C ASP A 52 1.74 4.16 10.15
N PRO A 53 0.45 4.44 10.41
CA PRO A 53 0.05 5.36 11.47
C PRO A 53 0.43 4.87 12.88
N SER A 54 0.79 3.60 13.06
CA SER A 54 1.18 3.02 14.35
C SER A 54 2.66 3.18 14.69
N CYS A 55 3.45 3.79 13.78
CA CYS A 55 4.86 4.13 14.02
C CYS A 55 5.07 4.94 15.31
N LYS A 56 6.30 5.04 15.78
CA LYS A 56 6.66 5.89 16.93
C LYS A 56 6.85 7.33 16.47
N ALA A 57 6.55 8.28 17.36
CA ALA A 57 6.84 9.69 17.11
C ALA A 57 8.36 9.89 16.93
N LYS A 58 8.74 10.60 15.86
CA LYS A 58 10.14 10.95 15.61
C LYS A 58 10.59 11.99 16.64
N GLY A 59 11.76 11.79 17.24
CA GLY A 59 12.36 12.76 18.17
C GLY A 59 11.89 12.69 19.64
N GLY A 60 10.96 11.80 19.97
CA GLY A 60 10.67 11.39 21.36
C GLY A 60 10.19 12.49 22.32
N ASN A 61 9.69 13.61 21.80
CA ASN A 61 9.21 14.73 22.60
C ASN A 61 7.66 14.80 22.62
N PRO A 62 7.04 15.44 23.64
CA PRO A 62 5.58 15.49 23.75
C PRO A 62 4.88 16.14 22.56
N ALA A 63 5.52 17.12 21.90
CA ALA A 63 4.94 17.78 20.74
C ALA A 63 4.87 16.84 19.53
N ALA A 64 5.89 16.00 19.33
CA ALA A 64 5.91 14.99 18.28
C ALA A 64 4.84 13.91 18.50
N GLU A 65 4.63 13.48 19.75
CA GLU A 65 3.56 12.52 20.07
C GLU A 65 2.17 13.13 19.83
N ALA A 66 1.95 14.37 20.25
CA ALA A 66 0.68 15.07 20.00
C ALA A 66 0.40 15.29 18.51
N ALA A 67 1.44 15.59 17.71
CA ALA A 67 1.32 15.69 16.26
C ALA A 67 0.95 14.34 15.64
N LEU A 68 1.59 13.25 16.07
CA LEU A 68 1.30 11.91 15.58
C LEU A 68 -0.11 11.45 15.93
N GLU A 69 -0.62 11.76 17.12
CA GLU A 69 -2.02 11.48 17.49
C GLU A 69 -3.02 12.22 16.58
N LYS A 70 -2.71 13.48 16.22
CA LYS A 70 -3.52 14.24 15.26
C LYS A 70 -3.47 13.60 13.88
N GLU A 71 -2.30 13.11 13.44
CA GLU A 71 -2.15 12.39 12.18
C GLU A 71 -2.92 11.07 12.18
N ARG A 72 -2.89 10.29 13.27
CA ARG A 72 -3.70 9.06 13.46
C ARG A 72 -5.19 9.35 13.34
N ALA A 73 -5.68 10.38 14.03
CA ALA A 73 -7.09 10.78 13.97
C ALA A 73 -7.49 11.24 12.56
N ASN A 74 -6.63 11.99 11.88
CA ASN A 74 -6.85 12.39 10.49
C ASN A 74 -6.85 11.18 9.56
N PHE A 75 -5.95 10.23 9.75
CA PHE A 75 -5.88 9.00 8.96
C PHE A 75 -7.19 8.22 9.06
N VAL A 76 -7.72 8.01 10.27
CA VAL A 76 -9.03 7.35 10.48
C VAL A 76 -10.15 8.09 9.73
N LYS A 77 -10.18 9.42 9.77
CA LYS A 77 -11.14 10.21 9.00
C LYS A 77 -11.00 9.99 7.49
N LYS A 78 -9.76 9.91 6.98
CA LYS A 78 -9.51 9.64 5.57
C LYS A 78 -9.99 8.25 5.12
N VAL A 79 -9.88 7.25 6.00
CA VAL A 79 -10.44 5.91 5.78
C VAL A 79 -11.96 5.94 5.74
N GLN A 80 -12.59 6.72 6.62
CA GLN A 80 -14.06 6.80 6.74
C GLN A 80 -14.72 7.60 5.61
N ASN A 81 -14.07 8.65 5.10
CA ASN A 81 -14.63 9.56 4.10
C ASN A 81 -14.11 9.32 2.67
N ASP A 82 -13.41 8.20 2.45
CA ASP A 82 -12.81 7.77 1.19
C ASP A 82 -11.76 8.70 0.57
N SER A 83 -11.34 9.77 1.27
CA SER A 83 -10.26 10.62 0.77
C SER A 83 -8.92 9.88 0.70
N LEU A 84 -8.67 8.88 1.55
CA LEU A 84 -7.47 8.03 1.44
C LEU A 84 -7.46 7.28 0.09
N ILE A 85 -8.61 6.74 -0.32
CA ILE A 85 -8.76 6.03 -1.59
C ILE A 85 -8.56 7.01 -2.75
N ALA A 86 -9.35 8.08 -2.78
CA ALA A 86 -9.44 8.97 -3.92
C ALA A 86 -8.21 9.86 -4.13
N GLN A 87 -7.52 10.25 -3.04
CA GLN A 87 -6.43 11.23 -3.10
C GLN A 87 -5.04 10.59 -2.95
N GLU A 88 -4.94 9.35 -2.45
CA GLU A 88 -3.65 8.71 -2.21
C GLU A 88 -3.55 7.34 -2.90
N LEU A 89 -4.37 6.36 -2.51
CA LEU A 89 -4.17 4.97 -2.93
C LEU A 89 -4.43 4.75 -4.42
N THR A 90 -5.58 5.21 -4.93
CA THR A 90 -5.95 4.98 -6.33
C THR A 90 -5.01 5.72 -7.30
N PRO A 91 -4.69 7.01 -7.11
CA PRO A 91 -3.70 7.69 -7.96
C PRO A 91 -2.34 6.98 -7.96
N LYS A 92 -1.85 6.57 -6.77
CA LYS A 92 -0.55 5.89 -6.63
C LYS A 92 -0.56 4.52 -7.33
N ALA A 93 -1.66 3.78 -7.27
CA ALA A 93 -1.81 2.51 -7.99
C ALA A 93 -1.81 2.70 -9.52
N ARG A 94 -2.57 3.68 -10.04
CA ARG A 94 -2.62 3.99 -11.47
C ARG A 94 -1.27 4.47 -11.99
N ASP A 95 -0.59 5.36 -11.26
CA ASP A 95 0.72 5.87 -11.62
C ASP A 95 1.77 4.74 -11.62
N SER A 96 1.71 3.84 -10.64
CA SER A 96 2.56 2.65 -10.58
C SER A 96 2.34 1.70 -11.74
N TYR A 97 1.09 1.41 -12.08
CA TYR A 97 0.78 0.61 -13.26
C TYR A 97 1.29 1.28 -14.54
N SER A 98 1.04 2.59 -14.68
CA SER A 98 1.48 3.36 -15.85
C SER A 98 3.01 3.30 -16.01
N TYR A 99 3.75 3.44 -14.90
CA TYR A 99 5.19 3.26 -14.88
C TYR A 99 5.60 1.84 -15.30
N LEU A 100 5.02 0.80 -14.68
CA LEU A 100 5.33 -0.60 -15.01
C LEU A 100 5.06 -0.92 -16.47
N HIS A 101 3.94 -0.44 -17.00
CA HIS A 101 3.54 -0.62 -18.40
C HIS A 101 4.55 0.01 -19.36
N LEU A 102 4.95 1.26 -19.11
CA LEU A 102 5.96 1.96 -19.91
C LEU A 102 7.34 1.28 -19.82
N MET A 103 7.65 0.67 -18.68
CA MET A 103 8.85 -0.14 -18.46
C MET A 103 8.71 -1.59 -18.95
N LYS A 104 7.61 -1.95 -19.63
CA LYS A 104 7.30 -3.31 -20.11
C LYS A 104 7.43 -4.38 -19.04
N SER A 105 7.05 -4.03 -17.81
CA SER A 105 7.14 -4.85 -16.60
C SER A 105 5.77 -5.24 -16.06
N ASP A 106 4.72 -5.20 -16.88
CA ASP A 106 3.32 -5.51 -16.54
C ASP A 106 2.83 -6.84 -17.18
N GLY A 107 3.76 -7.76 -17.48
CA GLY A 107 3.47 -9.00 -18.21
C GLY A 107 2.70 -10.07 -17.43
N LYS A 108 2.40 -9.85 -16.15
CA LYS A 108 1.63 -10.76 -15.29
C LYS A 108 0.44 -10.01 -14.68
N PRO A 109 -0.66 -10.72 -14.33
CA PRO A 109 -1.74 -10.15 -13.53
C PRO A 109 -1.23 -9.40 -12.30
N ILE A 110 -1.85 -8.28 -11.95
CA ILE A 110 -1.41 -7.44 -10.82
C ILE A 110 -2.45 -7.48 -9.72
N ILE A 111 -2.01 -7.81 -8.51
CA ILE A 111 -2.79 -7.65 -7.28
C ILE A 111 -2.30 -6.39 -6.57
N TYR A 112 -3.24 -5.54 -6.16
CA TYR A 112 -2.90 -4.37 -5.33
C TYR A 112 -3.03 -4.73 -3.84
N ALA A 113 -1.93 -4.70 -3.10
CA ALA A 113 -1.92 -4.91 -1.67
C ALA A 113 -1.74 -3.57 -0.95
N PHE A 114 -2.68 -3.22 -0.09
CA PHE A 114 -2.55 -2.10 0.83
C PHE A 114 -2.34 -2.63 2.24
N LEU A 115 -1.14 -2.42 2.80
CA LEU A 115 -0.81 -2.76 4.17
C LEU A 115 -0.94 -1.52 5.07
N LEU A 116 -1.75 -1.67 6.09
CA LEU A 116 -1.98 -0.66 7.10
C LEU A 116 -1.33 -1.07 8.42
N GLY A 117 -0.33 -0.30 8.85
CA GLY A 117 0.25 -0.39 10.19
C GLY A 117 -0.71 0.12 11.26
N ALA A 118 -1.63 -0.72 11.72
CA ALA A 118 -2.81 -0.31 12.51
C ALA A 118 -2.82 -0.81 13.96
N ASP A 119 -1.73 -1.38 14.49
CA ASP A 119 -1.68 -1.90 15.86
C ASP A 119 -2.09 -0.89 16.95
N LYS A 120 -1.87 0.41 16.73
CA LYS A 120 -2.29 1.50 17.65
C LYS A 120 -3.60 2.18 17.24
N LEU A 121 -4.23 1.75 16.17
CA LEU A 121 -5.53 2.27 15.73
C LEU A 121 -6.64 1.31 16.14
N THR A 122 -7.78 1.88 16.54
CA THR A 122 -9.02 1.09 16.66
C THR A 122 -9.79 1.20 15.36
N LEU A 123 -9.71 0.17 14.53
CA LEU A 123 -10.46 0.06 13.27
C LEU A 123 -11.41 -1.12 13.34
N ASP A 124 -12.66 -0.88 12.98
CA ASP A 124 -13.67 -1.92 12.86
C ASP A 124 -13.33 -2.84 11.67
N PRO A 125 -13.23 -4.17 11.86
CA PRO A 125 -13.04 -5.10 10.74
C PRO A 125 -14.06 -4.94 9.61
N ALA A 126 -15.32 -4.61 9.92
CA ALA A 126 -16.35 -4.35 8.91
C ALA A 126 -16.04 -3.10 8.09
N LEU A 127 -15.44 -2.08 8.71
CA LEU A 127 -14.96 -0.89 8.01
C LEU A 127 -13.84 -1.24 7.02
N LEU A 128 -12.90 -2.10 7.40
CA LEU A 128 -11.81 -2.53 6.51
C LEU A 128 -12.32 -3.36 5.32
N LEU A 129 -13.30 -4.23 5.53
CA LEU A 129 -13.94 -4.99 4.46
C LEU A 129 -14.65 -4.06 3.47
N ALA A 130 -15.47 -3.14 3.98
CA ALA A 130 -16.14 -2.14 3.14
C ALA A 130 -15.12 -1.22 2.43
N PHE A 131 -14.00 -0.91 3.09
CA PHE A 131 -12.91 -0.12 2.49
C PHE A 131 -12.26 -0.86 1.31
N LYS A 132 -12.01 -2.18 1.43
CA LYS A 132 -11.54 -3.02 0.31
C LYS A 132 -12.47 -2.91 -0.89
N ASP A 133 -13.78 -3.07 -0.69
CA ASP A 133 -14.74 -3.07 -1.79
C ASP A 133 -14.78 -1.71 -2.51
N ARG A 134 -14.77 -0.61 -1.74
CA ARG A 134 -14.70 0.75 -2.30
C ARG A 134 -13.38 1.00 -3.02
N LEU A 135 -12.26 0.53 -2.47
CA LEU A 135 -10.95 0.64 -3.11
C LEU A 135 -10.91 -0.11 -4.45
N LEU A 136 -11.35 -1.37 -4.49
CA LEU A 136 -11.37 -2.16 -5.72
C LEU A 136 -12.28 -1.54 -6.78
N SER A 137 -13.46 -1.07 -6.38
CA SER A 137 -14.39 -0.37 -7.26
C SER A 137 -13.73 0.86 -7.87
N ARG A 138 -13.06 1.68 -7.05
CA ARG A 138 -12.39 2.91 -7.50
C ARG A 138 -11.16 2.64 -8.37
N LEU A 139 -10.36 1.61 -8.05
CA LEU A 139 -9.23 1.18 -8.87
C LEU A 139 -9.67 0.83 -10.30
N ARG A 140 -10.85 0.20 -10.46
CA ARG A 140 -11.42 -0.18 -11.76
C ARG A 140 -12.13 0.95 -12.48
N GLN A 141 -12.54 2.00 -11.76
CA GLN A 141 -13.29 3.11 -12.32
C GLN A 141 -13.02 4.42 -11.56
N GLU A 142 -12.13 5.26 -12.11
CA GLU A 142 -11.92 6.61 -11.58
C GLU A 142 -12.82 7.68 -12.24
N ALA A 143 -13.37 7.38 -13.41
CA ALA A 143 -14.20 8.28 -14.21
C ALA A 143 -15.66 7.81 -14.28
N ASP A 144 -16.43 8.41 -15.17
CA ASP A 144 -17.82 8.02 -15.48
C ASP A 144 -17.93 6.60 -16.06
N GLN A 145 -16.86 6.11 -16.69
CA GLN A 145 -16.76 4.76 -17.24
C GLN A 145 -15.62 3.97 -16.59
N PRO A 146 -15.74 2.63 -16.50
CA PRO A 146 -14.64 1.78 -16.06
C PRO A 146 -13.47 1.85 -17.03
N TRP A 147 -12.27 1.60 -16.51
CA TRP A 147 -11.08 1.49 -17.35
C TRP A 147 -11.19 0.29 -18.29
N GLU A 148 -10.95 0.50 -19.58
CA GLU A 148 -10.88 -0.62 -20.55
C GLU A 148 -9.78 -1.62 -20.19
N ARG A 149 -8.68 -1.12 -19.60
CA ARG A 149 -7.63 -1.96 -19.03
C ARG A 149 -7.94 -2.26 -17.57
N HIS A 150 -8.22 -3.54 -17.30
CA HIS A 150 -8.26 -4.07 -15.95
C HIS A 150 -6.83 -4.26 -15.41
N TYR A 151 -6.17 -3.15 -15.08
CA TYR A 151 -4.76 -3.15 -14.68
C TYR A 151 -4.50 -3.75 -13.29
N VAL A 152 -5.54 -3.89 -12.47
CA VAL A 152 -5.52 -4.64 -11.20
C VAL A 152 -6.61 -5.69 -11.25
N THR A 153 -6.25 -6.95 -11.02
CA THR A 153 -7.21 -8.07 -11.02
C THR A 153 -7.98 -8.15 -9.72
N ASP A 154 -7.32 -7.91 -8.58
CA ASP A 154 -7.93 -7.88 -7.25
C ASP A 154 -7.12 -6.97 -6.32
N CYS A 155 -7.69 -6.61 -5.17
CA CYS A 155 -6.95 -5.96 -4.10
C CYS A 155 -7.14 -6.62 -2.73
N VAL A 156 -6.13 -6.50 -1.89
CA VAL A 156 -6.17 -6.92 -0.49
C VAL A 156 -5.84 -5.75 0.41
N VAL A 157 -6.59 -5.61 1.51
CA VAL A 157 -6.37 -4.62 2.56
C VAL A 157 -5.97 -5.38 3.80
N LEU A 158 -4.74 -5.14 4.25
CA LEU A 158 -4.08 -5.95 5.27
C LEU A 158 -3.68 -5.07 6.45
N THR A 159 -3.57 -5.71 7.61
CA THR A 159 -2.87 -5.17 8.79
C THR A 159 -1.67 -6.07 9.08
N GLU A 160 -0.81 -5.68 10.02
CA GLU A 160 0.28 -6.54 10.47
C GLU A 160 -0.21 -7.93 10.91
N LYS A 161 -1.41 -8.00 11.51
CA LYS A 161 -2.03 -9.23 12.00
C LYS A 161 -2.54 -10.13 10.88
N THR A 162 -3.04 -9.55 9.79
CA THR A 162 -3.62 -10.32 8.67
C THR A 162 -2.64 -10.57 7.53
N TRP A 163 -1.47 -9.91 7.56
CA TRP A 163 -0.42 -10.08 6.55
C TRP A 163 -0.03 -11.54 6.34
N ALA A 164 0.29 -12.28 7.42
CA ALA A 164 0.74 -13.67 7.34
C ALA A 164 -0.35 -14.64 6.82
N LEU A 165 -1.62 -14.24 6.84
CA LEU A 165 -2.70 -15.03 6.25
C LEU A 165 -2.73 -14.89 4.73
N ALA A 166 -2.40 -13.71 4.21
CA ALA A 166 -2.37 -13.43 2.77
C ALA A 166 -1.02 -13.81 2.14
N PHE A 167 0.08 -13.56 2.84
CA PHE A 167 1.45 -13.76 2.36
C PHE A 167 2.30 -14.53 3.39
N PRO A 168 1.97 -15.81 3.68
CA PRO A 168 2.70 -16.61 4.67
C PRO A 168 4.19 -16.79 4.34
N GLN A 169 4.55 -16.69 3.06
CA GLN A 169 5.92 -16.80 2.56
C GLN A 169 6.77 -15.54 2.80
N TYR A 170 6.16 -14.42 3.20
CA TYR A 170 6.86 -13.16 3.44
C TYR A 170 6.72 -12.73 4.90
N PRO A 171 7.58 -13.20 5.82
CA PRO A 171 7.55 -12.74 7.21
C PRO A 171 7.58 -11.21 7.32
N LEU A 172 6.72 -10.66 8.17
CA LEU A 172 6.64 -9.23 8.51
C LEU A 172 6.89 -9.06 10.01
N ARG A 173 7.72 -8.10 10.38
CA ARG A 173 7.91 -7.69 11.78
C ARG A 173 8.09 -6.18 11.91
N ARG A 174 7.68 -5.64 13.05
CA ARG A 174 8.01 -4.27 13.44
C ARG A 174 9.38 -4.22 14.13
N VAL A 175 10.19 -3.20 13.83
CA VAL A 175 11.57 -3.01 14.34
C VAL A 175 11.75 -1.69 15.08
#